data_AF-A0A7C5NQY9-F1
#
_entry.id   AF-A0A7C5NQY9-F1
#
_cell.length_a   1.000
_cell.length_b   1.000
_cell.length_c   1.000
_cell.angle_alpha   90.00
_cell.angle_beta   90.00
_cell.angle_gamma   90.00
#
_symmetry.space_group_name_H-M   'P 1'
#
loop_
_entity.id
_entity.type
_entity.pdbx_description
1 polymer ?
#
loop_
_entity_poly.entity_id
_entity_poly.type
_entity_poly.pdbx_seq_one_letter_code
_entity_poly.pdbx_strand_id
1 'polypeptide(L)' 'MVLKLDAEGNIPASIKNPNIKVSELILYPNPSKSNLSIRTAIQRIGGEFEMCDISGKQVLQQKITKSITQINTNNLPAGT' A
#
# COMPACT_ATOMS: atom_id res chain seq x y z
N MET A 1 -15.09 -8.06 -11.69
CA MET A 1 -14.60 -7.39 -12.91
C MET A 1 -13.32 -8.09 -13.33
N VAL A 2 -13.23 -8.55 -14.57
CA VAL A 2 -12.04 -9.23 -15.10
C VAL A 2 -11.38 -8.29 -16.10
N LEU A 3 -10.11 -7.96 -15.88
CA LEU A 3 -9.32 -7.13 -16.79
C LEU A 3 -8.70 -8.06 -17.84
N LYS A 4 -8.98 -7.82 -19.13
CA LYS A 4 -8.30 -8.51 -20.24
C LYS A 4 -7.16 -7.62 -20.74
N LEU A 5 -5.97 -8.19 -20.77
CA LEU A 5 -4.75 -7.58 -21.28
C LEU A 5 -4.48 -8.08 -22.71
N ASP A 6 -3.67 -7.35 -23.47
CA ASP A 6 -3.10 -7.87 -24.72
C ASP A 6 -2.01 -8.94 -24.44
N ALA A 7 -1.41 -9.47 -25.51
CA ALA A 7 -0.39 -10.50 -25.41
C ALA A 7 0.88 -10.01 -24.68
N GLU A 8 1.09 -8.70 -24.66
CA GLU A 8 2.22 -8.01 -24.03
C GLU A 8 1.90 -7.54 -22.59
N GLY A 9 0.68 -7.78 -22.10
CA GLY A 9 0.26 -7.43 -20.75
C GLY A 9 -0.20 -5.99 -20.58
N ASN A 10 -0.44 -5.25 -21.66
CA ASN A 10 -0.94 -3.88 -21.62
C ASN A 10 -2.47 -3.84 -21.60
N ILE A 11 -3.01 -2.72 -21.12
CA ILE A 11 -4.43 -2.42 -21.21
C ILE A 11 -4.70 -1.90 -22.62
N PRO A 12 -5.60 -2.54 -23.40
CA PRO A 12 -5.89 -2.09 -24.75
C PRO A 12 -6.44 -0.65 -24.76
N ALA A 13 -5.91 0.20 -25.65
CA ALA A 13 -6.34 1.60 -25.78
C ALA A 13 -7.84 1.76 -26.14
N SER A 14 -8.50 0.68 -26.58
CA SER A 14 -9.95 0.64 -26.82
C SER A 14 -10.77 0.78 -25.53
N ILE A 15 -10.18 0.52 -24.36
CA ILE A 15 -10.83 0.74 -23.08
C ILE A 15 -10.58 2.19 -22.66
N LYS A 16 -11.54 3.08 -22.99
CA LYS A 16 -11.52 4.48 -22.54
C LYS A 16 -11.82 4.55 -21.04
N ASN A 17 -10.92 5.16 -20.27
CA ASN A 17 -11.02 5.37 -18.82
C ASN A 17 -11.43 4.11 -18.03
N PRO A 18 -10.61 3.04 -18.06
CA PRO A 18 -10.89 1.88 -17.26
C PRO A 18 -10.84 2.31 -15.80
N ASN A 19 -11.94 2.17 -15.07
CA ASN A 19 -12.00 2.48 -13.64
C ASN A 19 -11.32 1.34 -12.86
N ILE A 20 -10.00 1.22 -13.03
CA ILE A 20 -9.17 0.17 -12.44
C ILE A 20 -8.85 0.60 -11.01
N LYS A 21 -9.47 -0.07 -10.05
CA LYS A 21 -9.13 0.08 -8.65
C LYS A 21 -7.94 -0.81 -8.33
N VAL A 22 -6.73 -0.30 -8.57
CA VAL A 22 -5.51 -0.94 -8.07
C VAL A 22 -5.48 -0.75 -6.54
N SER A 23 -5.60 -1.84 -5.81
CA SER A 23 -5.58 -1.83 -4.33
C SER A 23 -4.26 -2.37 -3.79
N GLU A 24 -3.18 -2.19 -4.54
CA GLU A 24 -1.85 -2.63 -4.14
C GLU A 24 -1.29 -1.74 -3.03
N LEU A 25 -0.91 -2.39 -1.94
CA LEU A 25 -0.13 -1.84 -0.86
C LEU A 25 1.02 -2.82 -0.59
N ILE A 26 2.24 -2.37 -0.80
CA ILE A 26 3.45 -3.19 -0.62
C ILE A 26 4.24 -2.61 0.53
N LEU A 27 4.61 -3.44 1.50
CA LEU A 27 5.44 -3.05 2.64
C LEU A 27 6.83 -3.69 2.53
N TYR A 28 7.90 -2.91 2.67
CA TYR A 28 9.27 -3.42 2.62
C TYR A 28 10.29 -2.50 3.32
N PRO A 29 11.41 -3.04 3.83
CA PRO A 29 11.66 -4.47 4.02
C PRO A 29 10.73 -5.05 5.09
N ASN A 30 10.33 -6.31 4.90
CA ASN A 30 9.61 -7.09 5.91
C ASN A 30 10.37 -8.40 6.15
N PRO A 31 10.97 -8.63 7.34
CA PRO A 31 10.93 -7.79 8.54
C PRO A 31 11.72 -6.48 8.41
N SER A 32 11.24 -5.41 9.06
CA SER A 32 11.95 -4.13 9.18
C SER A 32 12.77 -4.09 10.47
N LYS A 33 13.92 -3.40 10.44
CA LYS A 33 14.71 -3.09 11.65
C LYS A 33 14.32 -1.75 12.27
N SER A 34 14.20 -0.71 11.44
CA SER A 34 13.98 0.67 11.92
C SER A 34 13.07 1.49 11.02
N ASN A 35 12.93 1.12 9.74
CA ASN A 35 12.14 1.84 8.77
C ASN A 35 11.39 0.88 7.86
N LEU A 36 10.09 1.11 7.71
CA LEU A 36 9.23 0.40 6.77
C LEU A 36 8.79 1.36 5.67
N SER A 37 8.94 0.96 4.42
CA SER A 37 8.43 1.68 3.26
C SER A 37 7.09 1.09 2.87
N ILE A 38 6.09 1.97 2.68
CA ILE A 38 4.80 1.64 2.11
C ILE A 38 4.76 2.22 0.71
N ARG A 39 4.67 1.34 -0.28
CA ARG A 39 4.33 1.72 -1.65
C ARG A 39 2.85 1.49 -1.86
N THR A 40 2.11 2.54 -2.20
CA THR A 40 0.67 2.51 -2.44
C THR A 40 0.35 2.96 -3.87
N ALA A 41 -0.81 2.53 -4.37
CA ALA A 41 -1.35 3.07 -5.60
C ALA A 41 -1.71 4.55 -5.45
N ILE A 42 -1.51 5.35 -6.51
CA ILE A 42 -1.75 6.81 -6.50
C ILE A 42 -3.20 7.13 -6.11
N GLN A 43 -4.17 6.26 -6.46
CA GLN A 43 -5.58 6.47 -6.09
C GLN A 43 -5.85 6.40 -4.57
N ARG A 44 -4.86 5.99 -3.77
CA ARG A 44 -4.94 5.94 -2.30
C ARG A 44 -4.28 7.12 -1.60
N ILE A 45 -3.68 8.06 -2.35
CA ILE A 45 -3.18 9.31 -1.77
C ILE A 45 -4.36 10.07 -1.16
N GLY A 46 -4.19 10.52 0.09
CA GLY A 46 -5.22 11.14 0.90
C GLY A 46 -5.95 10.17 1.85
N GLY A 47 -5.80 8.86 1.67
CA GLY A 47 -6.35 7.85 2.57
C GLY A 47 -5.56 7.69 3.87
N GLU A 48 -6.10 6.90 4.79
CA GLU A 48 -5.43 6.52 6.05
C GLU A 48 -4.83 5.13 5.94
N PHE A 49 -3.65 4.97 6.54
CA PHE A 49 -2.99 3.70 6.76
C PHE A 49 -2.99 3.39 8.25
N GLU A 50 -3.42 2.18 8.58
CA GLU A 50 -3.48 1.64 9.93
C GLU A 50 -2.63 0.37 10.00
N MET A 51 -1.87 0.22 11.08
CA MET A 51 -1.13 -1.00 11.41
C MET A 51 -1.56 -1.46 12.79
N CYS A 52 -1.85 -2.75 12.92
CA CYS A 52 -2.22 -3.40 14.18
C CYS A 52 -1.21 -4.49 14.54
N ASP A 53 -1.09 -4.78 15.84
CA ASP A 53 -0.39 -5.98 16.33
C ASP A 53 -1.22 -7.26 16.09
N ILE A 54 -0.70 -8.43 16.48
CA ILE A 54 -1.43 -9.70 16.23
C ILE A 54 -2.72 -9.81 17.04
N SER A 55 -2.87 -9.02 18.11
CA SER A 55 -4.09 -8.96 18.91
C SER A 55 -5.17 -8.07 18.28
N GLY A 56 -4.82 -7.38 17.18
CA GLY A 56 -5.69 -6.44 16.48
C GLY A 56 -5.66 -5.02 17.08
N LYS A 57 -4.77 -4.75 18.05
CA LYS A 57 -4.63 -3.41 18.63
C LYS A 57 -3.84 -2.52 17.67
N GLN A 58 -4.39 -1.36 17.37
CA GLN A 58 -3.73 -0.34 16.55
C GLN A 58 -2.41 0.11 17.20
N VAL A 59 -1.31 -0.01 16.45
CA VAL A 59 0.04 0.43 16.85
C VAL A 59 0.52 1.64 16.03
N LEU A 60 -0.08 1.91 14.87
CA LEU A 60 0.21 3.08 14.05
C LEU A 60 -1.02 3.47 13.23
N GLN A 61 -1.26 4.78 13.13
CA GLN A 61 -2.20 5.35 12.17
C GLN A 61 -1.57 6.62 11.57
N GLN A 62 -1.61 6.73 10.24
CA GLN A 62 -1.09 7.90 9.55
C GLN A 62 -1.78 8.13 8.20
N LYS A 63 -1.78 9.38 7.75
CA LYS A 63 -2.29 9.74 6.42
C LYS A 63 -1.25 9.44 5.34
N ILE A 64 -1.70 8.82 4.25
CA ILE A 64 -0.86 8.59 3.08
C ILE A 64 -0.87 9.83 2.20
N THR A 65 0.25 10.54 2.17
CA THR A 65 0.39 11.79 1.41
C THR A 65 1.15 11.60 0.10
N LYS A 66 1.83 10.47 -0.08
CA LYS A 66 2.69 10.16 -1.22
C LYS A 66 2.55 8.69 -1.62
N SER A 67 2.89 8.37 -2.86
CA SER A 67 2.90 7.00 -3.39
C SER A 67 3.91 6.09 -2.67
N ILE A 68 4.98 6.66 -2.12
CA ILE A 68 5.92 5.99 -1.22
C ILE A 68 5.98 6.79 0.08
N THR A 69 5.65 6.13 1.19
CA THR A 69 5.70 6.71 2.53
C THR A 69 6.63 5.88 3.40
N GLN A 70 7.56 6.52 4.11
CA GLN A 70 8.43 5.84 5.07
C GLN A 70 7.89 6.01 6.49
N ILE A 71 7.88 4.92 7.23
CA ILE A 71 7.48 4.85 8.64
C ILE A 71 8.71 4.49 9.45
N ASN A 72 8.99 5.26 10.50
CA ASN A 72 9.95 4.87 11.52
C ASN A 72 9.32 3.83 12.46
N THR A 73 9.89 2.63 12.52
CA THR A 73 9.38 1.51 13.32
C THR A 73 10.08 1.36 14.67
N ASN A 74 11.05 2.22 15.01
CA ASN A 74 11.79 2.12 16.28
C ASN A 74 10.91 2.27 17.52
N ASN A 75 9.83 3.03 17.40
CA ASN A 75 8.91 3.30 18.50
C ASN A 75 7.71 2.34 18.50
N LEU A 76 7.66 1.39 17.55
CA LEU A 76 6.63 0.36 17.57
C LEU A 76 6.99 -0.68 18.63
N PRO A 77 6.02 -1.17 19.40
CA PRO A 77 6.26 -2.27 20.34
C PRO A 77 6.91 -3.44 19.61
N ALA A 78 7.96 -4.02 20.19
CA ALA A 78 8.49 -5.28 19.71
C ALA A 78 7.37 -6.34 19.77
N GLY A 79 7.26 -7.15 18.71
CA GLY A 79 6.09 -7.98 18.43
C GLY A 79 5.50 -8.69 19.65
N THR A 80 4.20 -8.54 19.83
CA THR A 80 3.35 -9.64 20.30
C THR A 80 2.57 -10.08 19.10
#